data_AF-A0A397ITL8-F1
#
_entry.id   AF-A0A397ITL8-F1
#
_cell.length_a   1.000
_cell.length_b   1.000
_cell.length_c   1.000
_cell.angle_alpha   90.00
_cell.angle_beta   90.00
_cell.angle_gamma   90.00
#
_symmetry.space_group_name_H-M   'P 1'
#
loop_
_entity.id
_entity.type
_entity.pdbx_description
1 polymer ?
#
loop_
_entity_poly.entity_id
_entity_poly.type
_entity_poly.pdbx_seq_one_letter_code
_entity_poly.pdbx_strand_id
1 'polypeptide(L)'
;MAHVLVNDVLREIFLHLVNPNPFTGIYTIDDLHNLYQCILVNRTWCSIAIPILWSQPFHFLKEKPDSGTAVINMYLKSLDEKEIDHLSSQGIDISLMSNFSIHNNTRDLQFQQSYSEDSDSDYENEHRMSSMEICEYRRPPMFNYPGFLRSMWYETMVQAIEAWCLELSEIMNPDNENEVDDDAENTAMNEREDKLIDNAEIIVMKSVLKLCLNKGARLNCLFLHPDRLDELNDELYEMLLVNEEFKDLVSSIKTLEINGMIRKNNVYLMLSKRCRKLECLYIHSLWARNHDKKYVDNFGNAITTLITSQHSLRYFTLSNCKAYARAIVPPLIHQSSSLRYIRFENVDFRGCDPWESVAECKRMELLEVYECSNLNEEMVAPVINARFGKEFEARYVSSNQCQKFEDWVNKVNCVNNNNNNNNRNFMKGFGVNEEFEIGRTFNIQNIQ
;
A
#
# COMPACT_ATOMS: atom_id res chain seq x y z
N MET A 1 32.34 26.13 15.38
CA MET A 1 30.87 26.01 15.46
C MET A 1 30.42 25.25 14.22
N ALA A 2 30.07 23.97 14.36
CA ALA A 2 29.46 23.25 13.23
C ALA A 2 28.08 23.87 13.01
N HIS A 3 27.86 24.42 11.81
CA HIS A 3 26.54 24.93 11.43
C HIS A 3 25.58 23.74 11.40
N VAL A 4 24.68 23.68 12.40
CA VAL A 4 23.58 22.72 12.40
C VAL A 4 22.75 23.03 11.15
N LEU A 5 22.65 22.07 10.23
CA LEU A 5 21.75 22.17 9.09
C LEU A 5 20.34 22.47 9.62
N VAL A 6 19.68 23.46 9.03
CA VAL A 6 18.28 23.78 9.36
C VAL A 6 17.45 22.53 9.12
N ASN A 7 16.57 22.19 10.07
CA ASN A 7 15.78 20.95 10.03
C ASN A 7 15.03 20.76 8.70
N ASP A 8 14.53 21.84 8.10
CA ASP A 8 13.84 21.80 6.81
C ASP A 8 14.78 21.35 5.68
N VAL A 9 16.01 21.86 5.64
CA VAL A 9 17.00 21.46 4.64
C VAL A 9 17.38 19.99 4.83
N LEU A 10 17.58 19.57 6.08
CA LEU A 10 17.89 18.16 6.37
C LEU A 10 16.73 17.22 6.00
N ARG A 11 15.49 17.65 6.20
CA ARG A 11 14.30 16.91 5.78
C ARG A 11 14.25 16.75 4.27
N GLU A 12 14.50 17.79 3.50
CA GLU A 12 14.53 17.71 2.04
C GLU A 12 15.68 16.82 1.54
N ILE A 13 16.84 16.85 2.20
CA ILE A 13 17.92 15.90 1.91
C ILE A 13 17.44 14.46 2.14
N PHE A 14 16.78 14.18 3.25
CA PHE A 14 16.26 12.84 3.53
C PHE A 14 15.19 12.42 2.52
N LEU A 15 14.31 13.32 2.09
CA LEU A 15 13.34 13.05 1.03
C LEU A 15 14.00 12.76 -0.31
N HIS A 16 15.11 13.41 -0.63
CA HIS A 16 15.91 13.08 -1.81
C HIS A 16 16.63 11.74 -1.66
N LEU A 17 17.08 11.37 -0.46
CA LEU A 17 17.73 10.08 -0.21
C LEU A 17 16.77 8.91 -0.36
N VAL A 18 15.52 9.07 0.10
CA VAL A 18 14.50 8.01 -0.05
C VAL A 18 13.80 8.03 -1.41
N ASN A 19 14.16 8.97 -2.29
CA ASN A 19 13.73 9.08 -3.68
C ASN A 19 12.31 8.55 -3.96
N PRO A 20 11.27 9.14 -3.33
CA PRO A 20 9.91 8.61 -3.45
C PRO A 20 9.51 8.57 -4.90
N ASN A 21 8.81 7.50 -5.28
CA ASN A 21 8.22 7.40 -6.59
C ASN A 21 7.41 8.69 -6.87
N PRO A 22 7.70 9.42 -7.96
CA PRO A 22 7.12 10.75 -8.19
C PRO A 22 5.61 10.73 -8.41
N PHE A 23 5.06 9.54 -8.68
CA PHE A 23 3.67 9.29 -9.02
C PHE A 23 2.87 8.76 -7.82
N THR A 24 3.42 7.79 -7.09
CA THR A 24 2.75 7.14 -5.96
C THR A 24 3.21 7.65 -4.59
N GLY A 25 4.40 8.25 -4.52
CA GLY A 25 5.05 8.68 -3.27
C GLY A 25 5.69 7.55 -2.48
N ILE A 26 5.68 6.31 -3.01
CA ILE A 26 6.22 5.14 -2.31
C ILE A 26 7.75 5.16 -2.31
N TYR A 27 8.36 4.79 -1.18
CA TYR A 27 9.80 4.54 -1.07
C TYR A 27 10.12 3.09 -1.42
N THR A 28 11.31 2.78 -1.93
CA THR A 28 11.79 1.39 -2.03
C THR A 28 12.44 0.93 -0.72
N ILE A 29 12.72 -0.38 -0.56
CA ILE A 29 13.47 -0.86 0.62
C ILE A 29 14.89 -0.30 0.65
N ASP A 30 15.54 -0.22 -0.52
CA ASP A 30 16.90 0.31 -0.65
C ASP A 30 16.94 1.80 -0.25
N ASP A 31 15.92 2.56 -0.67
CA ASP A 31 15.71 3.95 -0.27
C ASP A 31 15.63 4.08 1.27
N LEU A 32 14.88 3.20 1.91
CA LEU A 32 14.72 3.21 3.37
C LEU A 32 15.99 2.81 4.12
N HIS A 33 16.82 1.92 3.56
CA HIS A 33 18.06 1.49 4.21
C HIS A 33 18.95 2.69 4.57
N ASN A 34 19.11 3.63 3.64
CA ASN A 34 19.87 4.85 3.85
C ASN A 34 19.27 5.73 4.95
N LEU A 35 17.93 5.80 5.02
CA LEU A 35 17.24 6.59 6.03
C LEU A 35 17.31 5.95 7.43
N TYR A 36 17.35 4.62 7.53
CA TYR A 36 17.58 3.93 8.80
C TYR A 36 18.93 4.27 9.41
N GLN A 37 19.99 4.33 8.61
CA GLN A 37 21.32 4.75 9.08
C GLN A 37 21.30 6.19 9.64
N CYS A 38 20.48 7.07 9.05
CA CYS A 38 20.33 8.45 9.51
C CYS A 38 19.74 8.57 10.92
N ILE A 39 18.90 7.61 11.36
CA ILE A 39 18.32 7.61 12.71
C ILE A 39 19.40 7.49 13.80
N LEU A 40 20.49 6.78 13.50
CA LEU A 40 21.55 6.47 14.47
C LEU A 40 22.57 7.61 14.64
N VAL A 41 22.51 8.66 13.81
CA VAL A 41 23.52 9.73 13.78
C VAL A 41 23.42 10.62 15.02
N ASN A 42 22.24 11.20 15.29
CA ASN A 42 21.96 11.99 16.48
C ASN A 42 20.45 12.21 16.66
N ARG A 43 20.05 12.82 17.79
CA ARG A 43 18.64 13.08 18.12
C ARG A 43 17.92 13.94 17.08
N THR A 44 18.59 14.91 16.47
CA THR A 44 17.98 15.79 15.45
C THR A 44 17.66 15.00 14.18
N TRP A 45 18.62 14.21 13.68
CA TRP A 45 18.43 13.37 12.49
C TRP A 45 17.36 12.32 12.72
N CYS A 46 17.41 11.64 13.86
CA CYS A 46 16.38 10.70 14.33
C CYS A 46 14.98 11.34 14.30
N SER A 47 14.82 12.54 14.86
CA SER A 47 13.52 13.23 14.93
C SER A 47 12.94 13.62 13.57
N ILE A 48 13.77 13.75 12.53
CA ILE A 48 13.34 14.10 11.16
C ILE A 48 13.12 12.83 10.31
N ALA A 49 13.97 11.82 10.47
CA ALA A 49 13.88 10.56 9.72
C ALA A 49 12.68 9.72 10.14
N ILE A 50 12.36 9.66 11.43
CA ILE A 50 11.27 8.83 11.95
C ILE A 50 9.90 9.16 11.33
N PRO A 51 9.47 10.43 11.25
CA PRO A 51 8.22 10.77 10.56
C PRO A 51 8.16 10.37 9.09
N ILE A 52 9.31 10.34 8.39
CA ILE A 52 9.38 9.93 6.98
C ILE A 52 9.19 8.41 6.89
N LEU A 53 9.92 7.64 7.70
CA LEU A 53 9.80 6.17 7.76
C LEU A 53 8.40 5.71 8.14
N TRP A 54 7.84 6.30 9.20
CA TRP A 54 6.52 5.95 9.72
C TRP A 54 5.36 6.59 8.95
N SER A 55 5.64 7.25 7.82
CA SER A 55 4.60 7.67 6.90
C SER A 55 4.02 6.50 6.09
N GLN A 56 4.78 5.41 5.95
CA GLN A 56 4.52 4.26 5.08
C GLN A 56 4.82 2.88 5.72
N PRO A 57 4.48 2.62 6.99
CA PRO A 57 4.99 1.46 7.71
C PRO A 57 4.50 0.11 7.16
N PHE A 58 3.39 0.09 6.43
CA PHE A 58 2.81 -1.15 5.90
C PHE A 58 3.27 -1.51 4.48
N HIS A 59 4.00 -0.64 3.78
CA HIS A 59 4.40 -0.88 2.39
C HIS A 59 5.46 -1.97 2.21
N PHE A 60 6.24 -2.25 3.24
CA PHE A 60 7.42 -3.13 3.17
C PHE A 60 7.19 -4.50 3.79
N LEU A 61 5.97 -4.76 4.29
CA LEU A 61 5.65 -5.97 5.02
C LEU A 61 5.51 -7.20 4.12
N LYS A 62 5.32 -7.02 2.80
CA LYS A 62 5.35 -8.15 1.86
C LYS A 62 6.71 -8.84 1.80
N GLU A 63 7.78 -8.08 2.00
CA GLU A 63 9.15 -8.58 1.96
C GLU A 63 9.65 -9.02 3.35
N LYS A 64 9.00 -8.54 4.42
CA LYS A 64 9.29 -8.86 5.82
C LYS A 64 8.00 -9.04 6.64
N PRO A 65 7.25 -10.15 6.47
CA PRO A 65 5.96 -10.37 7.11
C PRO A 65 6.03 -10.29 8.65
N ASP A 66 7.11 -10.80 9.24
CA ASP A 66 7.32 -10.81 10.71
C ASP A 66 7.45 -9.40 11.32
N SER A 67 7.71 -8.37 10.50
CA SER A 67 7.78 -6.99 10.99
C SER A 67 6.41 -6.33 11.18
N GLY A 68 5.33 -6.94 10.65
CA GLY A 68 3.98 -6.40 10.76
C GLY A 68 3.48 -6.35 12.20
N THR A 69 3.66 -7.44 12.96
CA THR A 69 3.24 -7.50 14.36
C THR A 69 3.99 -6.49 15.21
N ALA A 70 5.28 -6.23 14.92
CA ALA A 70 6.07 -5.19 15.58
C ALA A 70 5.52 -3.76 15.33
N VAL A 71 5.03 -3.47 14.12
CA VAL A 71 4.36 -2.19 13.82
C VAL A 71 3.07 -2.05 14.62
N ILE A 72 2.23 -3.09 14.64
CA ILE A 72 0.98 -3.09 15.42
C ILE A 72 1.27 -2.93 16.91
N ASN A 73 2.23 -3.68 17.44
CA ASN A 73 2.69 -3.56 18.83
C ASN A 73 3.15 -2.13 19.18
N MET A 74 3.93 -1.49 18.30
CA MET A 74 4.37 -0.11 18.53
C MET A 74 3.20 0.89 18.54
N TYR A 75 2.19 0.68 17.69
CA TYR A 75 0.97 1.48 17.72
C TYR A 75 0.19 1.26 19.01
N LEU A 76 -0.08 0.01 19.40
CA LEU A 76 -0.84 -0.30 20.60
C LEU A 76 -0.15 0.17 21.90
N LYS A 77 1.19 0.23 21.93
CA LYS A 77 1.96 0.88 23.02
C LYS A 77 1.66 2.38 23.19
N SER A 78 1.04 3.03 22.20
CA SER A 78 0.69 4.45 22.25
C SER A 78 -0.73 4.73 22.77
N LEU A 79 -1.49 3.67 23.12
CA LEU A 79 -2.82 3.77 23.72
C LEU A 79 -2.76 4.33 25.14
N ASP A 80 -3.81 5.01 25.57
CA ASP A 80 -3.97 5.43 26.96
C ASP A 80 -4.57 4.33 27.85
N GLU A 81 -4.51 4.50 29.17
CA GLU A 81 -5.00 3.50 30.13
C GLU A 81 -6.46 3.11 29.89
N LYS A 82 -7.32 4.03 29.46
CA LYS A 82 -8.75 3.74 29.22
C LYS A 82 -8.95 2.91 27.97
N GLU A 83 -8.17 3.18 26.93
CA GLU A 83 -8.19 2.40 25.69
C GLU A 83 -7.66 0.98 25.94
N ILE A 84 -6.62 0.83 26.77
CA ILE A 84 -6.07 -0.46 27.18
C ILE A 84 -7.10 -1.25 28.01
N ASP A 85 -7.74 -0.62 28.99
CA ASP A 85 -8.79 -1.25 29.81
C ASP A 85 -9.98 -1.68 28.94
N HIS A 86 -10.34 -0.87 27.93
CA HIS A 86 -11.41 -1.21 27.00
C HIS A 86 -11.09 -2.47 26.20
N LEU A 87 -9.89 -2.58 25.60
CA LEU A 87 -9.45 -3.77 24.89
C LEU A 87 -9.42 -5.00 25.79
N SER A 88 -8.88 -4.85 27.00
CA SER A 88 -8.80 -5.93 27.99
C SER A 88 -10.19 -6.45 28.37
N SER A 89 -11.18 -5.54 28.51
CA SER A 89 -12.57 -5.91 28.78
C SER A 89 -13.26 -6.69 27.65
N GLN A 90 -12.70 -6.66 26.43
CA GLN A 90 -13.15 -7.45 25.28
C GLN A 90 -12.35 -8.75 25.11
N GLY A 91 -11.47 -9.09 26.06
CA GLY A 91 -10.61 -10.27 25.99
C GLY A 91 -9.32 -10.08 25.18
N ILE A 92 -8.93 -8.84 24.88
CA ILE A 92 -7.70 -8.51 24.14
C ILE A 92 -6.69 -7.89 25.11
N ASP A 93 -5.87 -8.72 25.75
CA ASP A 93 -4.82 -8.27 26.68
C ASP A 93 -3.51 -8.01 25.94
N ILE A 94 -3.30 -6.74 25.55
CA ILE A 94 -2.09 -6.29 24.85
C ILE A 94 -0.81 -6.47 25.68
N SER A 95 -0.90 -6.63 27.01
CA SER A 95 0.27 -6.76 27.90
C SER A 95 0.95 -8.13 27.76
N LEU A 96 0.25 -9.12 27.21
CA LEU A 96 0.80 -10.45 26.93
C LEU A 96 1.84 -10.40 25.80
N MET A 97 1.57 -9.62 24.75
CA MET A 97 2.48 -9.44 23.61
C MET A 97 3.83 -8.82 24.04
N SER A 98 3.80 -7.92 25.03
CA SER A 98 5.02 -7.32 25.56
C SER A 98 5.93 -8.30 26.28
N ASN A 99 5.36 -9.34 26.91
CA ASN A 99 6.12 -10.33 27.67
C ASN A 99 6.73 -11.41 26.75
N PHE A 100 6.04 -11.75 25.66
CA PHE A 100 6.49 -12.77 24.70
C PHE A 100 7.73 -12.33 23.90
N SER A 101 7.76 -11.08 23.43
CA SER A 101 8.94 -10.50 22.77
C SER A 101 10.20 -10.52 23.66
N ILE A 102 10.05 -10.55 24.99
CA ILE A 102 11.18 -10.64 25.92
C ILE A 102 11.71 -12.07 25.97
N HIS A 103 10.84 -13.08 26.08
CA HIS A 103 11.22 -14.49 26.16
C HIS A 103 11.94 -15.01 24.90
N ASN A 104 11.59 -14.52 23.72
CA ASN A 104 12.29 -14.88 22.49
C ASN A 104 13.68 -14.23 22.40
N ASN A 105 13.81 -12.95 22.79
CA ASN A 105 15.12 -12.28 22.85
C ASN A 105 16.05 -12.87 23.94
N THR A 106 15.52 -13.33 25.09
CA THR A 106 16.33 -14.03 26.09
C THR A 106 16.68 -15.46 25.70
N ARG A 107 15.82 -16.17 24.96
CA ARG A 107 16.17 -17.49 24.37
C ARG A 107 17.34 -17.37 23.39
N ASP A 108 17.33 -16.36 22.51
CA ASP A 108 18.44 -16.14 21.57
C ASP A 108 19.75 -15.73 22.27
N LEU A 109 19.68 -14.98 23.37
CA LEU A 109 20.86 -14.63 24.19
C LEU A 109 21.40 -15.84 24.98
N GLN A 110 20.54 -16.76 25.42
CA GLN A 110 20.94 -17.99 26.10
C GLN A 110 21.59 -19.00 25.14
N PHE A 111 21.15 -19.06 23.88
CA PHE A 111 21.80 -19.86 22.84
C PHE A 111 23.20 -19.35 22.46
N GLN A 112 23.52 -18.06 22.73
CA GLN A 112 24.87 -17.53 22.55
C GLN A 112 25.79 -17.75 23.76
N GLN A 113 25.27 -18.15 24.93
CA GLN A 113 26.06 -18.35 26.16
C GLN A 113 26.26 -19.82 26.55
N SER A 114 25.64 -20.79 25.85
CA SER A 114 25.70 -22.22 26.23
C SER A 114 26.89 -23.02 25.68
N TYR A 115 27.88 -22.39 25.03
CA TYR A 115 29.18 -23.03 24.72
C TYR A 115 30.24 -22.71 25.77
N SER A 116 30.00 -23.11 27.03
CA SER A 116 31.07 -23.41 27.98
C SER A 116 30.55 -24.36 29.06
N GLU A 117 31.25 -25.47 29.21
CA GLU A 117 30.85 -26.73 29.82
C GLU A 117 30.60 -26.72 31.34
N ASP A 118 29.76 -27.69 31.71
CA ASP A 118 29.75 -28.53 32.91
C ASP A 118 29.11 -28.10 34.24
N SER A 119 28.13 -28.96 34.60
CA SER A 119 27.88 -29.59 35.91
C SER A 119 26.53 -29.32 36.56
N ASP A 120 25.80 -30.43 36.70
CA ASP A 120 24.67 -30.75 37.57
C ASP A 120 24.35 -29.76 38.70
N SER A 121 23.13 -29.22 38.68
CA SER A 121 22.28 -29.17 39.88
C SER A 121 20.85 -28.75 39.53
N ASP A 122 19.89 -29.50 40.08
CA ASP A 122 18.48 -29.13 40.23
C ASP A 122 18.32 -27.69 40.73
N TYR A 123 17.72 -26.82 39.92
CA TYR A 123 17.05 -25.62 40.42
C TYR A 123 15.87 -25.25 39.51
N GLU A 124 14.65 -25.42 40.05
CA GLU A 124 13.49 -24.63 39.68
C GLU A 124 13.89 -23.16 39.59
N ASN A 125 13.85 -22.57 38.39
CA ASN A 125 14.10 -21.15 38.21
C ASN A 125 12.86 -20.49 37.63
N GLU A 126 11.86 -20.33 38.50
CA GLU A 126 10.79 -19.36 38.35
C GLU A 126 11.41 -17.95 38.49
N HIS A 127 12.08 -17.47 37.43
CA HIS A 127 12.62 -16.12 37.38
C HIS A 127 11.46 -15.12 37.26
N ARG A 128 10.88 -14.74 38.40
CA ARG A 128 10.05 -13.56 38.54
C ARG A 128 10.84 -12.36 38.02
N MET A 129 10.35 -11.77 36.92
CA MET A 129 10.91 -10.56 36.32
C MET A 129 11.18 -9.48 37.36
N SER A 130 12.31 -8.79 37.23
CA SER A 130 12.67 -7.67 38.09
C SER A 130 11.68 -6.51 37.89
N SER A 131 11.30 -5.85 38.98
CA SER A 131 10.46 -4.64 38.96
C SER A 131 11.04 -3.51 38.10
N MET A 132 12.34 -3.55 37.79
CA MET A 132 13.04 -2.60 36.92
C MET A 132 12.78 -2.82 35.43
N GLU A 133 12.63 -4.08 34.98
CA GLU A 133 12.32 -4.44 33.58
C GLU A 133 10.85 -4.15 33.25
N ILE A 134 9.95 -4.40 34.21
CA ILE A 134 8.53 -4.03 34.13
C ILE A 134 8.36 -2.50 34.02
N CYS A 135 9.27 -1.71 34.64
CA CYS A 135 9.25 -0.26 34.62
C CYS A 135 9.73 0.36 33.30
N GLU A 136 10.61 -0.31 32.56
CA GLU A 136 11.12 0.20 31.28
C GLU A 136 10.08 0.09 30.16
N TYR A 137 9.16 -0.88 30.27
CA TYR A 137 8.15 -1.19 29.27
C TYR A 137 6.87 -0.34 29.35
N ARG A 138 6.59 0.28 30.51
CA ARG A 138 5.52 1.29 30.64
C ARG A 138 5.92 2.67 30.11
N ARG A 139 7.14 2.83 29.57
CA ARG A 139 7.54 4.12 29.02
C ARG A 139 6.75 4.37 27.73
N PRO A 140 6.06 5.53 27.64
CA PRO A 140 5.34 5.87 26.42
C PRO A 140 6.34 5.91 25.24
N PRO A 141 5.89 5.54 24.02
CA PRO A 141 6.72 5.61 22.83
C PRO A 141 7.35 6.99 22.67
N MET A 142 8.63 7.02 22.26
CA MET A 142 9.40 8.26 22.14
C MET A 142 8.81 9.24 21.12
N PHE A 143 8.10 8.72 20.13
CA PHE A 143 7.49 9.51 19.07
C PHE A 143 6.00 9.19 18.92
N ASN A 144 5.29 10.12 18.29
CA ASN A 144 3.91 9.93 17.88
C ASN A 144 3.81 9.10 16.59
N TYR A 145 4.24 7.83 16.65
CA TYR A 145 4.28 6.95 15.49
C TYR A 145 2.92 6.82 14.77
N PRO A 146 1.78 6.61 15.45
CA PRO A 146 0.47 6.51 14.78
C PRO A 146 0.11 7.80 14.03
N GLY A 147 0.51 8.95 14.55
CA GLY A 147 0.23 10.26 13.93
C GLY A 147 0.98 10.52 12.63
N PHE A 148 2.01 9.74 12.31
CA PHE A 148 2.81 9.91 11.09
C PHE A 148 2.24 9.19 9.88
N LEU A 149 1.29 8.26 10.03
CA LEU A 149 0.71 7.51 8.91
C LEU A 149 0.16 8.44 7.82
N ARG A 150 0.68 8.33 6.59
CA ARG A 150 0.23 9.11 5.41
C ARG A 150 -0.12 8.24 4.22
N SER A 151 0.47 7.05 4.11
CA SER A 151 0.14 6.10 3.05
C SER A 151 -0.01 4.72 3.65
N MET A 152 -1.07 4.05 3.22
CA MET A 152 -1.49 2.77 3.79
C MET A 152 -1.71 1.78 2.67
N TRP A 153 -0.94 0.70 2.73
CA TRP A 153 -1.29 -0.52 2.03
C TRP A 153 -2.24 -1.31 2.91
N TYR A 154 -3.50 -1.36 2.49
CA TYR A 154 -4.58 -1.87 3.30
C TYR A 154 -4.42 -3.37 3.59
N GLU A 155 -4.16 -4.20 2.57
CA GLU A 155 -4.03 -5.65 2.77
C GLU A 155 -2.90 -6.03 3.72
N THR A 156 -1.77 -5.34 3.65
CA THR A 156 -0.62 -5.59 4.53
C THR A 156 -0.90 -5.15 5.97
N MET A 157 -1.73 -4.11 6.17
CA MET A 157 -2.17 -3.73 7.51
C MET A 157 -3.13 -4.77 8.09
N VAL A 158 -4.08 -5.25 7.28
CA VAL A 158 -4.98 -6.35 7.67
C VAL A 158 -4.17 -7.60 8.01
N GLN A 159 -3.22 -8.01 7.16
CA GLN A 159 -2.31 -9.12 7.43
C GLN A 159 -1.51 -8.95 8.73
N ALA A 160 -1.01 -7.75 9.00
CA ALA A 160 -0.27 -7.47 10.23
C ALA A 160 -1.16 -7.61 11.48
N ILE A 161 -2.44 -7.26 11.37
CA ILE A 161 -3.42 -7.41 12.47
C ILE A 161 -3.83 -8.88 12.62
N GLU A 162 -4.12 -9.58 11.52
CA GLU A 162 -4.40 -11.02 11.51
C GLU A 162 -3.26 -11.79 12.20
N ALA A 163 -2.01 -11.51 11.83
CA ALA A 163 -0.83 -12.12 12.43
C ALA A 163 -0.66 -11.74 13.91
N TRP A 164 -0.92 -10.49 14.28
CA TRP A 164 -0.83 -10.04 15.67
C TRP A 164 -1.89 -10.70 16.57
N CYS A 165 -3.13 -10.83 16.08
CA CYS A 165 -4.21 -11.52 16.78
C CYS A 165 -3.91 -13.01 16.93
N LEU A 166 -3.36 -13.65 15.89
CA LEU A 166 -2.92 -15.05 15.95
C LEU A 166 -1.84 -15.24 17.03
N GLU A 167 -0.79 -14.42 17.03
CA GLU A 167 0.29 -14.46 18.04
C GLU A 167 -0.27 -14.27 19.46
N LEU A 168 -1.19 -13.33 19.66
CA LEU A 168 -1.86 -13.16 20.95
C LEU A 168 -2.65 -14.41 21.37
N SER A 169 -3.37 -15.03 20.43
CA SER A 169 -4.17 -16.23 20.71
C SER A 169 -3.31 -17.43 21.10
N GLU A 170 -2.11 -17.56 20.51
CA GLU A 170 -1.12 -18.59 20.84
C GLU A 170 -0.53 -18.37 22.23
N ILE A 171 -0.22 -17.11 22.59
CA ILE A 171 0.28 -16.76 23.93
C ILE A 171 -0.75 -17.06 25.02
N MET A 172 -2.04 -16.82 24.73
CA MET A 172 -3.13 -17.10 25.67
C MET A 172 -3.35 -18.59 25.88
N ASN A 173 -2.98 -19.43 24.91
CA ASN A 173 -3.24 -20.87 24.90
C ASN A 173 -2.00 -21.69 24.52
N PRO A 174 -0.94 -21.70 25.36
CA PRO A 174 0.33 -22.34 25.04
C PRO A 174 0.25 -23.87 24.89
N ASP A 175 -0.80 -24.51 25.43
CA ASP A 175 -0.96 -25.97 25.43
C ASP A 175 -1.43 -26.53 24.07
N ASN A 176 -1.84 -25.69 23.11
CA ASN A 176 -2.32 -26.11 21.78
C ASN A 176 -1.22 -26.58 20.81
N GLU A 177 0.08 -26.38 21.12
CA GLU A 177 1.17 -26.84 20.24
C GLU A 177 1.48 -28.35 20.35
N ASN A 178 0.97 -29.04 21.39
CA ASN A 178 1.44 -30.39 21.76
C ASN A 178 0.54 -31.57 21.33
N GLU A 179 -0.60 -31.35 20.66
CA GLU A 179 -1.46 -32.44 20.18
C GLU A 179 -1.42 -32.58 18.65
N VAL A 180 -0.29 -33.08 18.14
CA VAL A 180 -0.30 -33.82 16.85
C VAL A 180 -0.48 -35.29 17.21
N ASP A 181 -1.73 -35.69 17.47
CA ASP A 181 -2.10 -37.10 17.55
C ASP A 181 -2.18 -37.63 16.11
N ASP A 182 -1.25 -38.52 15.74
CA ASP A 182 -1.17 -39.19 14.43
C ASP A 182 -2.36 -40.14 14.16
N ASP A 183 -3.27 -40.36 15.11
CA ASP A 183 -4.33 -41.37 15.05
C ASP A 183 -5.71 -40.85 15.51
N ALA A 184 -6.38 -39.99 14.73
CA ALA A 184 -7.79 -39.66 14.97
C ALA A 184 -8.61 -39.42 13.69
N GLU A 185 -8.83 -40.48 12.91
CA GLU A 185 -10.01 -40.56 12.03
C GLU A 185 -11.29 -40.73 12.90
N ASN A 186 -12.16 -39.72 12.85
CA ASN A 186 -13.53 -39.69 13.39
C ASN A 186 -13.68 -39.73 14.93
N THR A 187 -13.76 -38.55 15.54
CA THR A 187 -14.78 -38.28 16.56
C THR A 187 -15.27 -36.83 16.42
N ALA A 188 -16.57 -36.64 16.63
CA ALA A 188 -17.33 -35.42 16.44
C ALA A 188 -16.72 -34.19 17.15
N MET A 189 -17.08 -33.01 16.63
CA MET A 189 -16.91 -31.68 17.20
C MET A 189 -16.90 -31.68 18.74
N ASN A 190 -15.71 -31.78 19.32
CA ASN A 190 -15.46 -31.17 20.61
C ASN A 190 -15.21 -29.69 20.32
N GLU A 191 -16.10 -28.86 20.82
CA GLU A 191 -15.96 -27.41 20.90
C GLU A 191 -14.57 -27.11 21.49
N ARG A 192 -13.63 -26.68 20.64
CA ARG A 192 -12.33 -26.15 21.07
C ARG A 192 -12.62 -24.83 21.77
N GLU A 193 -12.81 -24.87 23.08
CA GLU A 193 -12.87 -23.67 23.91
C GLU A 193 -11.50 -22.96 23.89
N ASP A 194 -11.57 -21.63 23.84
CA ASP A 194 -10.49 -20.62 23.86
C ASP A 194 -9.78 -20.27 22.55
N LYS A 195 -10.56 -19.96 21.50
CA LYS A 195 -10.12 -19.02 20.46
C LYS A 195 -10.23 -17.58 20.99
N LEU A 196 -9.31 -16.70 20.61
CA LEU A 196 -9.49 -15.24 20.74
C LEU A 196 -10.88 -14.86 20.22
N ILE A 197 -11.53 -13.85 20.81
CA ILE A 197 -12.90 -13.46 20.42
C ILE A 197 -13.04 -13.34 18.90
N ASP A 198 -14.12 -13.90 18.33
CA ASP A 198 -14.30 -14.08 16.87
C ASP A 198 -14.19 -12.80 16.02
N ASN A 199 -14.22 -11.61 16.64
CA ASN A 199 -14.13 -10.30 15.99
C ASN A 199 -12.88 -9.49 16.42
N ALA A 200 -11.86 -10.14 16.98
CA ALA A 200 -10.68 -9.47 17.50
C ALA A 200 -9.98 -8.60 16.46
N GLU A 201 -9.83 -9.06 15.22
CA GLU A 201 -9.20 -8.31 14.12
C GLU A 201 -9.95 -7.01 13.83
N ILE A 202 -11.29 -7.03 13.89
CA ILE A 202 -12.12 -5.84 13.70
C ILE A 202 -11.89 -4.85 14.85
N ILE A 203 -11.88 -5.34 16.09
CA ILE A 203 -11.67 -4.51 17.28
C ILE A 203 -10.27 -3.88 17.25
N VAL A 204 -9.24 -4.66 16.93
CA VAL A 204 -7.85 -4.18 16.84
C VAL A 204 -7.69 -3.19 15.69
N MET A 205 -8.20 -3.51 14.49
CA MET A 205 -8.17 -2.58 13.34
C MET A 205 -8.85 -1.26 13.69
N LYS A 206 -10.05 -1.31 14.27
CA LYS A 206 -10.79 -0.11 14.68
C LYS A 206 -9.99 0.73 15.67
N SER A 207 -9.38 0.09 16.66
CA SER A 207 -8.59 0.75 17.70
C SER A 207 -7.34 1.40 17.12
N VAL A 208 -6.62 0.70 16.24
CA VAL A 208 -5.44 1.23 15.56
C VAL A 208 -5.78 2.40 14.65
N LEU A 209 -6.84 2.30 13.83
CA LEU A 209 -7.27 3.40 12.95
C LEU A 209 -7.70 4.63 13.76
N LYS A 210 -8.43 4.42 14.86
CA LYS A 210 -8.88 5.48 15.75
C LYS A 210 -7.71 6.16 16.44
N LEU A 211 -6.75 5.38 16.93
CA LEU A 211 -5.52 5.89 17.50
C LEU A 211 -4.75 6.74 16.47
N CYS A 212 -4.54 6.23 15.26
CA CYS A 212 -3.89 6.97 14.19
C CYS A 212 -4.60 8.31 13.94
N LEU A 213 -5.92 8.29 13.77
CA LEU A 213 -6.73 9.48 13.54
C LEU A 213 -6.60 10.50 14.68
N ASN A 214 -6.74 10.06 15.94
CA ASN A 214 -6.66 10.87 17.14
C ASN A 214 -5.27 11.49 17.34
N LYS A 215 -4.23 10.77 16.93
CA LYS A 215 -2.85 11.23 16.94
C LYS A 215 -2.48 12.11 15.73
N GLY A 216 -3.44 12.40 14.84
CA GLY A 216 -3.29 13.36 13.75
C GLY A 216 -2.97 12.76 12.38
N ALA A 217 -3.09 11.44 12.21
CA ALA A 217 -2.93 10.81 10.91
C ALA A 217 -4.02 11.25 9.93
N ARG A 218 -3.62 11.45 8.68
CA ARG A 218 -4.49 11.79 7.55
C ARG A 218 -3.88 11.11 6.32
N LEU A 219 -4.61 10.20 5.70
CA LEU A 219 -4.11 9.46 4.55
C LEU A 219 -4.09 10.38 3.32
N ASN A 220 -2.94 10.44 2.69
CA ASN A 220 -2.73 11.02 1.38
C ASN A 220 -2.80 9.95 0.28
N CYS A 221 -2.39 8.73 0.61
CA CYS A 221 -2.36 7.62 -0.33
C CYS A 221 -2.96 6.33 0.27
N LEU A 222 -3.67 5.59 -0.56
CA LEU A 222 -4.31 4.32 -0.20
C LEU A 222 -4.10 3.31 -1.33
N PHE A 223 -3.62 2.12 -0.95
CA PHE A 223 -3.44 0.98 -1.84
C PHE A 223 -4.39 -0.13 -1.45
N LEU A 224 -5.12 -0.63 -2.43
CA LEU A 224 -6.13 -1.65 -2.26
C LEU A 224 -5.93 -2.78 -3.27
N HIS A 225 -6.24 -3.98 -2.83
CA HIS A 225 -6.30 -5.22 -3.59
C HIS A 225 -7.62 -5.95 -3.26
N PRO A 226 -8.76 -5.49 -3.84
CA PRO A 226 -10.12 -5.91 -3.49
C PRO A 226 -10.49 -7.31 -4.03
N ASP A 227 -9.63 -8.29 -3.75
CA ASP A 227 -9.66 -9.65 -4.30
C ASP A 227 -9.96 -10.74 -3.29
N ARG A 228 -9.64 -10.51 -2.02
CA ARG A 228 -9.88 -11.49 -0.98
C ARG A 228 -11.38 -11.70 -0.84
N LEU A 229 -11.80 -12.97 -0.82
CA LEU A 229 -13.21 -13.39 -0.84
C LEU A 229 -13.81 -13.56 0.56
N ASP A 230 -13.07 -13.23 1.61
CA ASP A 230 -13.50 -13.34 3.00
C ASP A 230 -14.48 -12.22 3.40
N GLU A 231 -15.51 -12.60 4.16
CA GLU A 231 -16.57 -11.70 4.67
C GLU A 231 -16.00 -10.68 5.66
N LEU A 232 -15.03 -11.07 6.49
CA LEU A 232 -14.31 -10.21 7.43
C LEU A 232 -13.81 -8.93 6.73
N ASN A 233 -13.26 -9.08 5.53
CA ASN A 233 -12.69 -7.96 4.80
C ASN A 233 -13.75 -6.98 4.28
N ASP A 234 -14.99 -7.43 4.01
CA ASP A 234 -16.08 -6.52 3.65
C ASP A 234 -16.47 -5.60 4.82
N GLU A 235 -16.54 -6.15 6.03
CA GLU A 235 -16.81 -5.37 7.23
C GLU A 235 -15.69 -4.35 7.52
N LEU A 236 -14.42 -4.75 7.33
CA LEU A 236 -13.27 -3.85 7.49
C LEU A 236 -13.27 -2.72 6.44
N TYR A 237 -13.66 -3.00 5.19
CA TYR A 237 -13.83 -1.97 4.16
C TYR A 237 -14.96 -1.00 4.51
N GLU A 238 -16.11 -1.52 4.94
CA GLU A 238 -17.24 -0.69 5.36
C GLU A 238 -16.86 0.18 6.56
N MET A 239 -16.16 -0.38 7.53
CA MET A 239 -15.61 0.38 8.66
C MET A 239 -14.72 1.52 8.16
N LEU A 240 -13.72 1.26 7.32
CA LEU A 240 -12.78 2.31 6.88
C LEU A 240 -13.43 3.38 5.99
N LEU A 241 -14.31 2.97 5.06
CA LEU A 241 -14.77 3.84 3.97
C LEU A 241 -16.18 4.42 4.20
N VAL A 242 -17.03 3.78 5.02
CA VAL A 242 -18.41 4.19 5.25
C VAL A 242 -18.61 4.81 6.62
N ASN A 243 -17.95 4.31 7.67
CA ASN A 243 -18.11 4.89 9.01
C ASN A 243 -17.66 6.36 9.05
N GLU A 244 -18.54 7.25 9.53
CA GLU A 244 -18.24 8.68 9.64
C GLU A 244 -17.12 8.97 10.65
N GLU A 245 -16.86 8.09 11.62
CA GLU A 245 -15.75 8.20 12.57
C GLU A 245 -14.39 8.33 11.86
N PHE A 246 -14.21 7.62 10.74
CA PHE A 246 -12.94 7.60 9.99
C PHE A 246 -12.92 8.56 8.80
N LYS A 247 -13.98 9.36 8.59
CA LYS A 247 -14.10 10.27 7.46
C LYS A 247 -12.88 11.16 7.28
N ASP A 248 -12.38 11.74 8.37
CA ASP A 248 -11.25 12.65 8.32
C ASP A 248 -9.94 11.93 7.99
N LEU A 249 -9.81 10.64 8.35
CA LEU A 249 -8.63 9.84 8.02
C LEU A 249 -8.49 9.64 6.51
N VAL A 250 -9.60 9.41 5.80
CA VAL A 250 -9.60 9.01 4.37
C VAL A 250 -10.02 10.11 3.40
N SER A 251 -10.72 11.16 3.84
CA SER A 251 -11.23 12.20 2.93
C SER A 251 -10.14 13.08 2.30
N SER A 252 -8.92 13.04 2.84
CA SER A 252 -7.74 13.73 2.31
C SER A 252 -6.97 12.94 1.25
N ILE A 253 -7.38 11.71 0.91
CA ILE A 253 -6.68 10.88 -0.05
C ILE A 253 -6.63 11.58 -1.41
N LYS A 254 -5.42 11.68 -1.95
CA LYS A 254 -5.11 12.24 -3.27
C LYS A 254 -4.64 11.18 -4.25
N THR A 255 -3.99 10.13 -3.75
CA THR A 255 -3.49 9.04 -4.57
C THR A 255 -4.19 7.75 -4.20
N LEU A 256 -4.82 7.11 -5.17
CA LEU A 256 -5.46 5.82 -5.02
C LEU A 256 -4.82 4.82 -5.98
N GLU A 257 -4.36 3.70 -5.44
CA GLU A 257 -3.87 2.57 -6.22
C GLU A 257 -4.78 1.36 -5.99
N ILE A 258 -5.21 0.77 -7.10
CA ILE A 258 -6.07 -0.41 -7.11
C ILE A 258 -5.36 -1.50 -7.91
N ASN A 259 -5.01 -2.58 -7.22
CA ASN A 259 -4.37 -3.75 -7.77
C ASN A 259 -5.36 -4.93 -7.77
N GLY A 260 -5.31 -5.82 -8.74
CA GLY A 260 -5.95 -7.13 -8.65
C GLY A 260 -7.21 -7.32 -9.49
N MET A 261 -8.04 -8.27 -9.10
CA MET A 261 -9.28 -8.70 -9.73
C MET A 261 -10.49 -7.85 -9.37
N ILE A 262 -11.55 -8.13 -10.12
CA ILE A 262 -12.81 -7.40 -10.10
C ILE A 262 -13.84 -8.25 -9.36
N ARG A 263 -13.67 -8.36 -8.04
CA ARG A 263 -14.58 -9.15 -7.20
C ARG A 263 -15.48 -8.29 -6.34
N LYS A 264 -14.93 -7.25 -5.70
CA LYS A 264 -15.67 -6.41 -4.73
C LYS A 264 -16.03 -5.03 -5.30
N ASN A 265 -16.99 -5.01 -6.24
CA ASN A 265 -17.47 -3.77 -6.89
C ASN A 265 -17.97 -2.71 -5.89
N ASN A 266 -18.48 -3.12 -4.72
CA ASN A 266 -18.96 -2.19 -3.71
C ASN A 266 -17.85 -1.26 -3.16
N VAL A 267 -16.60 -1.74 -3.09
CA VAL A 267 -15.45 -0.95 -2.60
C VAL A 267 -15.26 0.32 -3.43
N TYR A 268 -15.38 0.22 -4.76
CA TYR A 268 -15.29 1.36 -5.67
C TYR A 268 -16.42 2.39 -5.44
N LEU A 269 -17.63 1.91 -5.12
CA LEU A 269 -18.77 2.78 -4.80
C LEU A 269 -18.63 3.45 -3.43
N MET A 270 -18.02 2.77 -2.45
CA MET A 270 -17.67 3.37 -1.16
C MET A 270 -16.61 4.47 -1.34
N LEU A 271 -15.55 4.17 -2.11
CA LEU A 271 -14.51 5.13 -2.46
C LEU A 271 -15.06 6.36 -3.19
N SER A 272 -15.98 6.18 -4.16
CA SER A 272 -16.56 7.30 -4.90
C SER A 272 -17.37 8.26 -4.01
N LYS A 273 -17.94 7.75 -2.92
CA LYS A 273 -18.68 8.57 -1.94
C LYS A 273 -17.73 9.33 -1.02
N ARG A 274 -16.64 8.68 -0.60
CA ARG A 274 -15.73 9.15 0.45
C ARG A 274 -14.57 10.00 -0.08
N CYS A 275 -14.02 9.65 -1.24
CA CYS A 275 -12.90 10.32 -1.90
C CYS A 275 -13.41 11.13 -3.10
N ARG A 276 -13.23 12.46 -3.08
CA ARG A 276 -13.65 13.38 -4.16
C ARG A 276 -12.54 14.29 -4.69
N LYS A 277 -11.33 14.09 -4.18
CA LYS A 277 -10.15 14.94 -4.41
C LYS A 277 -8.96 14.12 -4.92
N LEU A 278 -9.23 12.97 -5.54
CA LEU A 278 -8.16 12.18 -6.14
C LEU A 278 -7.47 13.02 -7.23
N GLU A 279 -6.15 13.07 -7.15
CA GLU A 279 -5.25 13.69 -8.12
C GLU A 279 -4.58 12.59 -8.97
N CYS A 280 -4.32 11.42 -8.38
CA CYS A 280 -3.67 10.29 -9.02
C CYS A 280 -4.50 9.00 -8.84
N LEU A 281 -4.76 8.30 -9.94
CA LEU A 281 -5.44 7.01 -9.95
C LEU A 281 -4.60 5.99 -10.73
N TYR A 282 -4.14 4.96 -10.03
CA TYR A 282 -3.42 3.83 -10.58
C TYR A 282 -4.32 2.61 -10.53
N ILE A 283 -4.52 1.96 -11.67
CA ILE A 283 -5.28 0.71 -11.76
C ILE A 283 -4.41 -0.29 -12.47
N HIS A 284 -4.15 -1.43 -11.85
CA HIS A 284 -3.25 -2.40 -12.45
C HIS A 284 -3.56 -3.86 -12.12
N SER A 285 -2.93 -4.75 -12.89
CA SER A 285 -3.05 -6.20 -12.77
C SER A 285 -4.47 -6.73 -12.99
N LEU A 286 -5.27 -6.05 -13.82
CA LEU A 286 -6.63 -6.47 -14.13
C LEU A 286 -6.64 -7.62 -15.14
N TRP A 287 -7.33 -8.71 -14.81
CA TRP A 287 -7.49 -9.86 -15.68
C TRP A 287 -8.85 -10.53 -15.47
N ALA A 288 -9.38 -11.16 -16.53
CA ALA A 288 -10.63 -11.90 -16.50
C ALA A 288 -10.39 -13.34 -16.93
N ARG A 289 -10.71 -14.33 -16.08
CA ARG A 289 -10.81 -15.74 -16.52
C ARG A 289 -12.08 -15.99 -17.34
N ASN A 290 -13.19 -15.33 -16.95
CA ASN A 290 -14.51 -15.48 -17.56
C ASN A 290 -15.05 -14.11 -17.97
N HIS A 291 -15.39 -13.95 -19.24
CA HIS A 291 -15.99 -12.73 -19.79
C HIS A 291 -17.52 -12.68 -19.58
N ASP A 292 -18.02 -13.07 -18.40
CA ASP A 292 -19.44 -12.88 -18.14
C ASP A 292 -19.75 -11.39 -18.16
N LYS A 293 -20.55 -11.01 -19.15
CA LYS A 293 -20.92 -9.63 -19.48
C LYS A 293 -21.47 -8.90 -18.26
N LYS A 294 -22.23 -9.59 -17.39
CA LYS A 294 -22.82 -8.97 -16.19
C LYS A 294 -21.75 -8.45 -15.22
N TYR A 295 -20.66 -9.18 -15.02
CA TYR A 295 -19.58 -8.75 -14.12
C TYR A 295 -18.79 -7.59 -14.70
N VAL A 296 -18.54 -7.62 -16.02
CA VAL A 296 -17.90 -6.52 -16.76
C VAL A 296 -18.73 -5.25 -16.64
N ASP A 297 -20.05 -5.33 -16.84
CA ASP A 297 -20.97 -4.19 -16.79
C ASP A 297 -21.06 -3.63 -15.36
N ASN A 298 -21.19 -4.48 -14.34
CA ASN A 298 -21.23 -4.06 -12.94
C ASN A 298 -19.96 -3.32 -12.52
N PHE A 299 -18.79 -3.83 -12.92
CA PHE A 299 -17.53 -3.15 -12.69
C PHE A 299 -17.43 -1.84 -13.47
N GLY A 300 -17.79 -1.87 -14.75
CA GLY A 300 -17.82 -0.69 -15.60
C GLY A 300 -18.63 0.45 -14.96
N ASN A 301 -19.80 0.14 -14.41
CA ASN A 301 -20.61 1.10 -13.66
C ASN A 301 -19.91 1.60 -12.39
N ALA A 302 -19.29 0.70 -11.62
CA ALA A 302 -18.60 1.05 -10.38
C ALA A 302 -17.38 1.95 -10.63
N ILE A 303 -16.52 1.60 -11.60
CA ILE A 303 -15.34 2.40 -11.96
C ILE A 303 -15.72 3.72 -12.62
N THR A 304 -16.77 3.74 -13.45
CA THR A 304 -17.32 4.97 -14.02
C THR A 304 -17.79 5.92 -12.91
N THR A 305 -18.46 5.38 -11.89
CA THR A 305 -18.91 6.16 -10.73
C THR A 305 -17.72 6.73 -9.95
N LEU A 306 -16.69 5.91 -9.71
CA LEU A 306 -15.46 6.36 -9.05
C LEU A 306 -14.78 7.51 -9.82
N ILE A 307 -14.53 7.34 -11.12
CA ILE A 307 -13.85 8.35 -11.96
C ILE A 307 -14.69 9.63 -12.07
N THR A 308 -16.00 9.51 -12.32
CA THR A 308 -16.89 10.66 -12.50
C THR A 308 -17.05 11.48 -11.21
N SER A 309 -16.97 10.84 -10.04
CA SER A 309 -17.09 11.54 -8.75
C SER A 309 -15.89 12.42 -8.37
N GLN A 310 -14.79 12.36 -9.11
CA GLN A 310 -13.58 13.15 -8.83
C GLN A 310 -13.65 14.55 -9.44
N HIS A 311 -12.98 15.52 -8.80
CA HIS A 311 -12.95 16.92 -9.27
C HIS A 311 -11.56 17.40 -9.70
N SER A 312 -10.53 16.57 -9.51
CA SER A 312 -9.13 17.00 -9.61
C SER A 312 -8.20 15.95 -10.21
N LEU A 313 -8.73 14.94 -10.91
CA LEU A 313 -7.89 13.85 -11.42
C LEU A 313 -6.91 14.36 -12.47
N ARG A 314 -5.61 14.27 -12.19
CA ARG A 314 -4.52 14.80 -13.03
C ARG A 314 -3.70 13.68 -13.67
N TYR A 315 -3.49 12.59 -12.93
CA TYR A 315 -2.68 11.45 -13.34
C TYR A 315 -3.57 10.20 -13.37
N PHE A 316 -3.55 9.51 -14.50
CA PHE A 316 -4.20 8.23 -14.66
C PHE A 316 -3.23 7.22 -15.25
N THR A 317 -3.10 6.07 -14.60
CA THR A 317 -2.32 4.94 -15.12
C THR A 317 -3.19 3.69 -15.14
N LEU A 318 -3.20 3.01 -16.28
CA LEU A 318 -3.72 1.66 -16.41
C LEU A 318 -2.57 0.75 -16.84
N SER A 319 -2.17 -0.18 -15.98
CA SER A 319 -1.06 -1.09 -16.27
C SER A 319 -1.38 -2.57 -16.08
N ASN A 320 -0.67 -3.46 -16.79
CA ASN A 320 -0.83 -4.91 -16.70
C ASN A 320 -2.30 -5.36 -16.82
N CYS A 321 -3.02 -4.77 -17.77
CA CYS A 321 -4.47 -4.86 -17.89
C CYS A 321 -4.84 -5.72 -19.10
N LYS A 322 -5.14 -7.00 -18.87
CA LYS A 322 -5.46 -7.99 -19.92
C LYS A 322 -6.95 -8.04 -20.28
N ALA A 323 -7.80 -7.31 -19.57
CA ALA A 323 -9.24 -7.22 -19.78
C ALA A 323 -9.79 -5.88 -19.24
N TYR A 324 -11.02 -5.53 -19.59
CA TYR A 324 -11.74 -4.36 -19.04
C TYR A 324 -11.29 -2.96 -19.50
N ALA A 325 -10.29 -2.82 -20.37
CA ALA A 325 -9.90 -1.53 -20.94
C ALA A 325 -11.11 -0.76 -21.53
N ARG A 326 -12.02 -1.47 -22.22
CA ARG A 326 -13.27 -0.92 -22.76
C ARG A 326 -14.21 -0.29 -21.73
N ALA A 327 -14.12 -0.68 -20.47
CA ALA A 327 -14.94 -0.15 -19.39
C ALA A 327 -14.25 1.00 -18.64
N ILE A 328 -12.91 1.05 -18.69
CA ILE A 328 -12.09 1.98 -17.89
C ILE A 328 -11.72 3.23 -18.69
N VAL A 329 -11.43 3.08 -19.98
CA VAL A 329 -10.97 4.19 -20.84
C VAL A 329 -12.08 5.20 -21.13
N PRO A 330 -13.33 4.81 -21.47
CA PRO A 330 -14.36 5.80 -21.80
C PRO A 330 -14.70 6.80 -20.68
N PRO A 331 -14.83 6.41 -19.40
CA PRO A 331 -15.13 7.33 -18.30
C PRO A 331 -14.12 8.47 -18.10
N LEU A 332 -12.89 8.36 -18.64
CA LEU A 332 -11.88 9.43 -18.56
C LEU A 332 -12.35 10.74 -19.19
N ILE A 333 -13.34 10.71 -20.09
CA ILE A 333 -13.92 11.92 -20.69
C ILE A 333 -14.48 12.89 -19.63
N HIS A 334 -14.96 12.37 -18.50
CA HIS A 334 -15.48 13.17 -17.39
C HIS A 334 -14.38 13.93 -16.64
N GLN A 335 -13.11 13.55 -16.84
CA GLN A 335 -11.93 14.21 -16.29
C GLN A 335 -11.10 14.92 -17.39
N SER A 336 -11.67 15.12 -18.58
CA SER A 336 -11.00 15.77 -19.72
C SER A 336 -10.44 17.18 -19.43
N SER A 337 -11.04 17.90 -18.48
CA SER A 337 -10.61 19.25 -18.11
C SER A 337 -9.44 19.28 -17.09
N SER A 338 -9.26 18.19 -16.34
CA SER A 338 -8.33 18.05 -15.21
C SER A 338 -7.14 17.14 -15.52
N LEU A 339 -7.33 16.10 -16.34
CA LEU A 339 -6.27 15.16 -16.72
C LEU A 339 -5.11 15.87 -17.42
N ARG A 340 -3.89 15.47 -17.06
CA ARG A 340 -2.62 15.98 -17.57
C ARG A 340 -1.70 14.85 -18.01
N TYR A 341 -1.76 13.70 -17.35
CA TYR A 341 -0.88 12.57 -17.60
C TYR A 341 -1.71 11.30 -17.73
N ILE A 342 -1.59 10.63 -18.86
CA ILE A 342 -2.24 9.34 -19.11
C ILE A 342 -1.15 8.34 -19.49
N ARG A 343 -1.07 7.24 -18.75
CA ARG A 343 -0.16 6.13 -19.02
C ARG A 343 -0.94 4.83 -19.23
N PHE A 344 -0.65 4.17 -20.34
CA PHE A 344 -1.07 2.81 -20.63
C PHE A 344 0.18 1.93 -20.73
N GLU A 345 0.25 0.87 -19.94
CA GLU A 345 1.41 -0.01 -19.90
C GLU A 345 0.98 -1.48 -19.86
N ASN A 346 1.44 -2.32 -20.79
CA ASN A 346 1.03 -3.73 -20.84
C ASN A 346 -0.51 -3.92 -20.83
N VAL A 347 -1.22 -3.07 -21.58
CA VAL A 347 -2.68 -3.07 -21.69
C VAL A 347 -3.11 -3.78 -22.98
N ASP A 348 -4.05 -4.72 -22.87
CA ASP A 348 -4.78 -5.30 -24.00
C ASP A 348 -6.04 -4.48 -24.30
N PHE A 349 -6.05 -3.82 -25.47
CA PHE A 349 -7.15 -2.99 -25.92
C PHE A 349 -8.22 -3.74 -26.74
N ARG A 350 -8.24 -5.08 -26.75
CA ARG A 350 -9.21 -5.86 -27.52
C ARG A 350 -10.66 -5.49 -27.20
N GLY A 351 -11.35 -4.96 -28.21
CA GLY A 351 -12.75 -4.53 -28.13
C GLY A 351 -12.94 -3.29 -27.24
N CYS A 352 -11.89 -2.50 -27.04
CA CYS A 352 -12.01 -1.13 -26.55
C CYS A 352 -12.42 -0.22 -27.72
N ASP A 353 -13.26 0.76 -27.42
CA ASP A 353 -13.71 1.77 -28.40
C ASP A 353 -12.57 2.73 -28.76
N PRO A 354 -12.70 3.50 -29.85
CA PRO A 354 -11.76 4.56 -30.19
C PRO A 354 -11.52 5.53 -29.03
N TRP A 355 -10.30 6.05 -28.94
CA TRP A 355 -9.81 6.87 -27.84
C TRP A 355 -10.37 8.30 -27.83
N GLU A 356 -11.69 8.45 -28.01
CA GLU A 356 -12.39 9.74 -27.95
C GLU A 356 -12.23 10.40 -26.58
N SER A 357 -12.38 9.62 -25.49
CA SER A 357 -12.20 10.12 -24.12
C SER A 357 -10.80 10.69 -23.87
N VAL A 358 -9.76 10.03 -24.42
CA VAL A 358 -8.37 10.48 -24.34
C VAL A 358 -8.15 11.72 -25.22
N ALA A 359 -8.69 11.71 -26.43
CA ALA A 359 -8.59 12.82 -27.37
C ALA A 359 -9.25 14.09 -26.83
N GLU A 360 -10.29 13.98 -26.01
CA GLU A 360 -10.96 15.12 -25.35
C GLU A 360 -10.15 15.77 -24.24
N CYS A 361 -9.11 15.11 -23.72
CA CYS A 361 -8.20 15.67 -22.72
C CYS A 361 -7.26 16.73 -23.34
N LYS A 362 -7.78 17.87 -23.81
CA LYS A 362 -7.01 18.88 -24.58
C LYS A 362 -5.87 19.54 -23.79
N ARG A 363 -5.91 19.45 -22.45
CA ARG A 363 -4.87 19.95 -21.54
C ARG A 363 -3.84 18.89 -21.16
N MET A 364 -3.90 17.70 -21.75
CA MET A 364 -2.92 16.65 -21.53
C MET A 364 -1.51 17.16 -21.88
N GLU A 365 -0.57 16.87 -21.00
CA GLU A 365 0.84 17.24 -21.07
C GLU A 365 1.69 16.03 -21.48
N LEU A 366 1.28 14.82 -21.10
CA LEU A 366 1.99 13.60 -21.45
C LEU A 366 1.02 12.43 -21.69
N LEU A 367 1.19 11.76 -22.84
CA LEU A 367 0.60 10.45 -23.13
C LEU A 367 1.70 9.40 -23.25
N GLU A 368 1.65 8.36 -22.43
CA GLU A 368 2.57 7.24 -22.47
C GLU A 368 1.85 5.95 -22.84
N VAL A 369 2.38 5.20 -23.81
CA VAL A 369 1.86 3.90 -24.25
C VAL A 369 3.03 2.92 -24.37
N TYR A 370 3.15 2.00 -23.42
CA TYR A 370 4.25 1.03 -23.34
C TYR A 370 3.71 -0.40 -23.46
N GLU A 371 4.26 -1.18 -24.39
CA GLU A 371 4.03 -2.63 -24.51
C GLU A 371 2.54 -3.04 -24.58
N CYS A 372 1.67 -2.13 -25.04
CA CYS A 372 0.25 -2.42 -25.20
C CYS A 372 -0.02 -3.31 -26.42
N SER A 373 -1.10 -4.08 -26.35
CA SER A 373 -1.55 -5.01 -27.39
C SER A 373 -2.92 -4.67 -27.97
N ASN A 374 -3.17 -5.11 -29.22
CA ASN A 374 -4.42 -4.90 -29.96
C ASN A 374 -4.75 -3.42 -30.22
N LEU A 375 -3.73 -2.56 -30.31
CA LEU A 375 -3.87 -1.22 -30.89
C LEU A 375 -4.10 -1.34 -32.40
N ASN A 376 -5.04 -0.57 -32.92
CA ASN A 376 -5.28 -0.44 -34.35
C ASN A 376 -5.49 1.03 -34.73
N GLU A 377 -5.46 1.31 -36.03
CA GLU A 377 -5.52 2.69 -36.54
C GLU A 377 -6.84 3.40 -36.21
N GLU A 378 -7.97 2.70 -36.24
CA GLU A 378 -9.28 3.27 -35.90
C GLU A 378 -9.32 3.69 -34.43
N MET A 379 -8.75 2.88 -33.55
CA MET A 379 -8.70 3.14 -32.13
C MET A 379 -7.94 4.43 -31.79
N VAL A 380 -6.77 4.63 -32.39
CA VAL A 380 -5.90 5.78 -32.11
C VAL A 380 -6.24 7.02 -32.93
N ALA A 381 -7.05 6.90 -33.98
CA ALA A 381 -7.41 7.99 -34.89
C ALA A 381 -7.91 9.25 -34.16
N PRO A 382 -8.76 9.19 -33.12
CA PRO A 382 -9.19 10.38 -32.39
C PRO A 382 -8.01 11.15 -31.78
N VAL A 383 -7.06 10.46 -31.18
CA VAL A 383 -5.86 11.07 -30.56
C VAL A 383 -4.92 11.64 -31.64
N ILE A 384 -4.72 10.92 -32.75
CA ILE A 384 -3.90 11.41 -33.87
C ILE A 384 -4.45 12.73 -34.44
N ASN A 385 -5.78 12.83 -34.53
CA ASN A 385 -6.48 13.99 -35.10
C ASN A 385 -6.74 15.11 -34.07
N ALA A 386 -6.52 14.84 -32.78
CA ALA A 386 -6.71 15.82 -31.73
C ALA A 386 -5.64 16.92 -31.76
N ARG A 387 -5.97 18.05 -31.14
CA ARG A 387 -5.05 19.17 -30.94
C ARG A 387 -4.76 19.30 -29.45
N PHE A 388 -3.54 18.94 -29.06
CA PHE A 388 -3.04 19.11 -27.70
C PHE A 388 -2.24 20.40 -27.54
N GLY A 389 -1.86 20.73 -26.30
CA GLY A 389 -1.07 21.91 -25.98
C GLY A 389 0.35 21.88 -26.60
N LYS A 390 1.03 23.03 -26.61
CA LYS A 390 2.38 23.14 -27.21
C LYS A 390 3.45 22.31 -26.51
N GLU A 391 3.30 22.10 -25.20
CA GLU A 391 4.23 21.32 -24.36
C GLU A 391 3.82 19.84 -24.28
N PHE A 392 2.85 19.41 -25.09
CA PHE A 392 2.38 18.02 -25.06
C PHE A 392 3.46 17.07 -25.60
N GLU A 393 3.79 16.06 -24.82
CA GLU A 393 4.68 14.96 -25.18
C GLU A 393 3.89 13.66 -25.38
N ALA A 394 4.37 12.82 -26.31
CA ALA A 394 3.87 11.47 -26.47
C ALA A 394 5.05 10.48 -26.44
N ARG A 395 4.88 9.36 -25.75
CA ARG A 395 5.87 8.28 -25.69
C ARG A 395 5.20 6.97 -26.06
N TYR A 396 5.83 6.26 -26.99
CA TYR A 396 5.33 4.98 -27.48
C TYR A 396 6.48 4.01 -27.60
N VAL A 397 6.35 2.87 -26.93
CA VAL A 397 7.25 1.72 -27.09
C VAL A 397 6.37 0.51 -27.27
N SER A 398 6.51 -0.17 -28.41
CA SER A 398 5.73 -1.36 -28.71
C SER A 398 6.48 -2.22 -29.70
N SER A 399 6.23 -3.52 -29.68
CA SER A 399 6.66 -4.42 -30.73
C SER A 399 5.77 -4.24 -31.98
N ASN A 400 5.98 -3.15 -32.74
CA ASN A 400 5.44 -2.88 -34.08
C ASN A 400 3.92 -3.05 -34.31
N GLN A 401 3.06 -2.62 -33.38
CA GLN A 401 1.61 -2.86 -33.51
C GLN A 401 0.82 -1.79 -34.30
N CYS A 402 1.27 -0.52 -34.34
CA CYS A 402 0.55 0.53 -35.07
C CYS A 402 1.50 1.60 -35.64
N GLN A 403 1.91 1.43 -36.91
CA GLN A 403 2.85 2.35 -37.57
C GLN A 403 2.35 3.79 -37.61
N LYS A 404 1.06 4.00 -37.91
CA LYS A 404 0.49 5.37 -37.95
C LYS A 404 0.58 6.08 -36.59
N PHE A 405 0.42 5.35 -35.51
CA PHE A 405 0.56 5.93 -34.17
C PHE A 405 2.02 6.28 -33.89
N GLU A 406 2.95 5.39 -34.22
CA GLU A 406 4.39 5.62 -34.09
C GLU A 406 4.85 6.86 -34.88
N ASP A 407 4.42 6.98 -36.13
CA ASP A 407 4.73 8.13 -36.98
C ASP A 407 4.20 9.45 -36.39
N TRP A 408 2.98 9.40 -35.81
CA TRP A 408 2.39 10.54 -35.12
C TRP A 408 3.18 10.93 -33.85
N VAL A 409 3.58 9.95 -33.02
CA VAL A 409 4.40 10.18 -31.83
C VAL A 409 5.74 10.82 -32.20
N ASN A 410 6.42 10.28 -33.22
CA ASN A 410 7.68 10.83 -33.72
C ASN A 410 7.52 12.28 -34.20
N LYS A 411 6.42 12.60 -34.88
CA LYS A 411 6.11 13.96 -35.32
C LYS A 411 5.89 14.92 -34.16
N VAL A 412 5.12 14.52 -33.13
CA VAL A 412 4.90 15.33 -31.91
C VAL A 412 6.24 15.67 -31.25
N ASN A 413 7.11 14.67 -31.06
CA ASN A 413 8.39 14.85 -30.39
C ASN A 413 9.40 15.67 -31.23
N CYS A 414 9.38 15.56 -32.56
CA CYS A 414 10.20 16.40 -33.45
C CYS A 414 9.82 17.88 -33.38
N VAL A 415 8.52 18.19 -33.29
CA VAL A 415 8.06 19.59 -33.12
C VAL A 415 8.56 20.17 -31.80
N ASN A 416 8.53 19.40 -30.71
CA ASN A 416 8.98 19.86 -29.41
C ASN A 416 10.51 20.07 -29.36
N ASN A 417 11.29 19.16 -29.95
CA ASN A 417 12.75 19.30 -30.01
C ASN A 417 13.21 20.55 -30.80
N ASN A 418 12.49 20.92 -31.86
CA ASN A 418 12.78 22.14 -32.61
C ASN A 418 12.44 23.42 -31.81
N ASN A 419 11.45 23.38 -30.92
CA ASN A 419 11.10 24.50 -30.02
C ASN A 419 12.07 24.59 -28.82
N ASN A 420 12.59 23.46 -28.32
CA ASN A 420 13.44 23.39 -27.13
C ASN A 420 14.92 23.73 -27.35
N ASN A 421 15.37 23.95 -28.59
CA ASN A 421 16.74 24.45 -28.85
C ASN A 421 17.00 25.87 -28.32
N ASN A 422 15.99 26.56 -27.76
CA ASN A 422 16.15 27.85 -27.08
C ASN A 422 16.12 27.78 -25.54
N ASN A 423 15.87 26.62 -24.91
CA ASN A 423 15.75 26.51 -23.43
C ASN A 423 16.29 25.16 -22.90
N ARG A 424 17.54 24.81 -23.23
CA ARG A 424 18.24 23.71 -22.56
C ARG A 424 18.73 24.17 -21.19
N ASN A 425 17.89 24.07 -20.15
CA ASN A 425 18.37 24.01 -18.76
C ASN A 425 17.36 23.49 -17.70
N PHE A 426 16.16 23.00 -18.07
CA PHE A 426 15.16 22.58 -17.06
C PHE A 426 14.80 21.09 -16.97
N MET A 427 15.38 20.21 -17.80
CA MET A 427 15.07 18.76 -17.75
C MET A 427 16.33 17.89 -17.64
N LYS A 428 16.98 17.93 -16.47
CA LYS A 428 17.95 16.92 -16.04
C LYS A 428 17.51 16.15 -14.78
N GLY A 429 16.25 16.32 -14.35
CA GLY A 429 15.72 15.74 -13.10
C GLY A 429 14.95 14.42 -13.24
N PHE A 430 14.74 13.89 -14.45
CA PHE A 430 14.02 12.63 -14.65
C PHE A 430 14.96 11.61 -15.31
N GLY A 431 15.93 11.14 -14.54
CA GLY A 431 16.71 9.96 -14.88
C GLY A 431 15.87 8.72 -14.64
N VAL A 432 15.07 8.31 -15.62
CA VAL A 432 14.56 6.94 -15.69
C VAL A 432 15.63 6.14 -16.43
N ASN A 433 16.60 5.66 -15.65
CA ASN A 433 17.50 4.58 -16.02
C ASN A 433 17.61 3.71 -14.78
N GLU A 434 16.70 2.75 -14.65
CA GLU A 434 16.94 1.49 -13.97
C GLU A 434 15.78 0.55 -14.29
N GLU A 435 16.14 -0.67 -14.63
CA GLU A 435 15.26 -1.76 -15.02
C GLU A 435 14.20 -1.97 -13.92
N PHE A 436 12.92 -1.84 -14.28
CA PHE A 436 11.83 -2.21 -13.39
C PHE A 436 11.74 -3.75 -13.30
N GLU A 437 12.56 -4.37 -12.44
CA GLU A 437 12.27 -5.70 -11.89
C GLU A 437 11.19 -5.58 -10.80
N ILE A 438 9.94 -5.32 -11.20
CA ILE A 438 8.77 -5.65 -10.36
C ILE A 438 7.98 -6.72 -11.10
N GLY A 439 8.46 -7.96 -10.99
CA GLY A 439 7.92 -9.05 -11.79
C GLY A 439 8.60 -10.41 -11.63
N ARG A 440 9.11 -10.77 -10.45
CA ARG A 440 9.22 -12.19 -10.09
C ARG A 440 7.95 -12.62 -9.35
N THR A 441 6.86 -12.72 -10.09
CA THR A 441 5.90 -13.78 -9.81
C THR A 441 6.61 -15.08 -10.13
N PHE A 442 7.02 -15.81 -9.09
CA PHE A 442 7.45 -17.18 -9.23
C PHE A 442 6.36 -17.96 -9.99
N ASN A 443 6.81 -18.58 -11.06
CA ASN A 443 6.06 -19.48 -11.91
C ASN A 443 5.67 -20.70 -11.06
N ILE A 444 4.48 -20.71 -10.45
CA ILE A 444 3.89 -21.96 -9.92
C ILE A 444 3.24 -22.68 -11.09
N GLN A 445 4.10 -23.20 -11.97
CA GLN A 445 3.81 -24.34 -12.81
C GLN A 445 4.99 -25.29 -12.65
N ASN A 446 4.69 -26.50 -12.18
CA ASN A 446 5.57 -27.67 -12.02
C ASN A 446 6.31 -27.79 -10.68
N ILE A 447 5.61 -28.33 -9.68
CA ILE A 447 6.14 -29.46 -8.90
C ILE A 447 5.07 -30.56 -9.00
N GLN A 448 5.54 -31.77 -9.30
CA GLN A 448 4.79 -32.96 -9.76
C GLN A 448 3.65 -33.40 -8.85
#